data_AF-A0A2H4ZHW6-F1
#
_entry.id   AF-A0A2H4ZHW6-F1
#
_cell.length_a   1.000
_cell.length_b   1.000
_cell.length_c   1.000
_cell.angle_alpha   90.00
_cell.angle_beta   90.00
_cell.angle_gamma   90.00
#
_symmetry.space_group_name_H-M   'P 1'
#
loop_
_entity.id
_entity.type
_entity.pdbx_description
1 polymer ?
#
loop_
_entity_poly.entity_id
_entity_poly.type
_entity_poly.pdbx_seq_one_letter_code
_entity_poly.pdbx_strand_id
1 'polypeptide(L)'
;MVGRSQARKFIIESSDQIKELNEKGYTLKEIHKLISNLNENIHYVTFVRNIQKLEIIAVNSKNEKAEKPNSTTKENFVNEKTQAENSDKLSSNAEKNLEKLTKRKPGFSYDHSTKGKDFI
;
A
#
# COMPACT_ATOMS: atom_id res chain seq x y z
N MET A 1 -6.61 -3.10 -30.95
CA MET A 1 -6.56 -3.23 -29.47
C MET A 1 -7.97 -3.48 -28.96
N VAL A 2 -8.22 -4.62 -28.31
CA VAL A 2 -9.59 -5.07 -28.02
C VAL A 2 -10.13 -4.40 -26.75
N GLY A 3 -11.44 -4.13 -26.71
CA GLY A 3 -12.11 -3.52 -25.55
C GLY A 3 -12.00 -4.36 -24.27
N ARG A 4 -12.10 -3.71 -23.09
CA ARG A 4 -11.88 -4.32 -21.76
C ARG A 4 -12.65 -5.63 -21.52
N SER A 5 -13.88 -5.74 -22.04
CA SER A 5 -14.73 -6.94 -21.88
C SER A 5 -14.15 -8.16 -22.60
N GLN A 6 -13.56 -7.96 -23.78
CA GLN A 6 -13.00 -9.06 -24.57
C GLN A 6 -11.62 -9.50 -24.06
N ALA A 7 -10.86 -8.60 -23.43
CA ALA A 7 -9.54 -8.94 -22.87
C ALA A 7 -9.62 -10.09 -21.85
N ARG A 8 -10.70 -10.18 -21.07
CA ARG A 8 -10.87 -11.30 -20.13
C ARG A 8 -11.06 -12.63 -20.85
N LYS A 9 -11.72 -12.64 -22.00
CA LYS A 9 -11.98 -13.87 -22.76
C LYS A 9 -10.69 -14.53 -23.22
N PHE A 10 -9.79 -13.77 -23.85
CA PHE A 10 -8.50 -14.33 -24.29
C PHE A 10 -7.64 -14.80 -23.11
N ILE A 11 -7.71 -14.12 -21.96
CA ILE A 11 -6.99 -14.54 -20.75
C ILE A 11 -7.55 -15.86 -20.20
N ILE A 12 -8.87 -16.03 -20.19
CA ILE A 12 -9.52 -17.27 -19.75
C ILE A 12 -9.24 -18.40 -20.75
N GLU A 13 -9.31 -18.13 -22.04
CA GLU A 13 -9.02 -19.09 -23.10
C GLU A 13 -7.58 -19.62 -23.03
N SER A 14 -6.63 -18.76 -22.63
CA SER A 14 -5.22 -19.14 -22.44
C SER A 14 -4.88 -19.47 -20.97
N SER A 15 -5.86 -19.72 -20.09
CA SER A 15 -5.61 -19.88 -18.65
C SER A 15 -4.64 -21.00 -18.33
N ASP A 16 -4.77 -22.13 -19.02
CA ASP A 16 -3.99 -23.33 -18.72
C ASP A 16 -2.52 -23.15 -19.11
N GLN A 17 -2.28 -22.54 -20.27
CA GLN A 17 -0.94 -22.17 -20.73
C GLN A 17 -0.29 -21.14 -19.80
N ILE A 18 -1.07 -20.16 -19.32
CA ILE A 18 -0.58 -19.17 -18.36
C ILE A 18 -0.14 -19.85 -17.06
N LYS A 19 -0.94 -20.79 -16.54
CA LYS A 19 -0.60 -21.54 -15.30
C LYS A 19 0.66 -22.37 -15.49
N GLU A 20 0.74 -23.13 -16.58
CA GLU A 20 1.90 -23.98 -16.88
C GLU A 20 3.20 -23.16 -16.97
N LEU A 21 3.17 -22.01 -17.66
CA LEU A 21 4.33 -21.14 -17.76
C LEU A 21 4.67 -20.47 -16.41
N ASN A 22 3.67 -20.13 -15.61
CA ASN A 22 3.90 -19.58 -14.29
C ASN A 22 4.54 -20.62 -13.34
N GLU A 23 4.12 -21.88 -13.40
CA GLU A 23 4.73 -22.99 -12.65
C GLU A 23 6.17 -23.26 -13.09
N LYS A 24 6.47 -23.08 -14.39
CA LYS A 24 7.83 -23.13 -14.94
C LYS A 24 8.69 -21.92 -14.51
N GLY A 25 8.14 -20.95 -13.79
CA GLY A 25 8.86 -19.79 -13.27
C GLY A 25 8.98 -18.62 -14.24
N TYR A 26 8.22 -18.60 -15.35
CA TYR A 26 8.20 -17.45 -16.25
C TYR A 26 7.52 -16.25 -15.61
N THR A 27 8.04 -15.06 -15.88
CA THR A 27 7.42 -13.82 -15.43
C THR A 27 6.16 -13.50 -16.24
N LEU A 28 5.21 -12.76 -15.67
CA LEU A 28 4.01 -12.30 -16.38
C LEU A 28 4.32 -11.56 -17.69
N LYS A 29 5.47 -10.88 -17.78
CA LYS A 29 5.89 -10.15 -18.99
C LYS A 29 6.34 -11.10 -20.09
N GLU A 30 7.01 -12.20 -19.73
CA GLU A 30 7.40 -13.25 -20.68
C GLU A 30 6.19 -14.05 -21.12
N ILE A 31 5.32 -14.44 -20.18
CA ILE A 31 4.06 -15.15 -20.50
C ILE A 31 3.22 -14.35 -21.50
N HIS A 32 3.08 -13.03 -21.29
CA HIS A 32 2.35 -12.14 -22.19
C HIS A 32 2.94 -12.12 -23.61
N LYS A 33 4.27 -12.20 -23.75
CA LYS A 33 4.95 -12.21 -25.05
C LYS A 33 4.95 -13.59 -25.72
N LEU A 34 5.03 -14.66 -24.94
CA LEU A 34 5.12 -16.03 -25.44
C LEU A 34 3.79 -16.55 -25.98
N ILE A 35 2.68 -16.14 -25.36
CA ILE A 35 1.35 -16.53 -25.83
C ILE A 35 0.88 -15.52 -26.89
N SER A 36 0.95 -15.90 -28.16
CA SER A 36 0.58 -15.03 -29.30
C SER A 36 -0.82 -14.44 -29.15
N ASN A 37 -1.78 -15.24 -28.67
CA ASN A 37 -3.17 -14.80 -28.43
C ASN A 37 -3.24 -13.63 -27.43
N LEU A 38 -2.36 -13.59 -26.43
CA LEU A 38 -2.30 -12.49 -25.47
C LEU A 38 -1.55 -11.28 -26.02
N ASN A 39 -0.43 -11.50 -26.71
CA ASN A 39 0.42 -10.43 -27.23
C ASN A 39 -0.29 -9.60 -28.31
N GLU A 40 -1.00 -10.25 -29.21
CA GLU A 40 -1.67 -9.62 -30.35
C GLU A 40 -2.96 -8.89 -29.95
N ASN A 41 -3.70 -9.46 -29.00
CA ASN A 41 -5.04 -8.95 -28.65
C ASN A 41 -5.06 -8.02 -27.44
N ILE A 42 -4.10 -8.16 -26.52
CA ILE A 42 -4.15 -7.50 -25.21
C ILE A 42 -2.83 -6.80 -24.92
N HIS A 43 -2.91 -5.56 -24.44
CA HIS A 43 -1.72 -4.86 -23.92
C HIS A 43 -1.31 -5.44 -22.56
N TYR A 44 0.01 -5.56 -22.30
CA TYR A 44 0.56 -6.11 -21.06
C TYR A 44 -0.08 -5.55 -19.77
N VAL A 45 -0.28 -4.23 -19.70
CA VAL A 45 -0.91 -3.58 -18.52
C VAL A 45 -2.33 -4.10 -18.27
N THR A 46 -3.09 -4.37 -19.34
CA THR A 46 -4.44 -4.92 -19.25
C THR A 46 -4.38 -6.39 -18.81
N PHE A 47 -3.40 -7.15 -19.29
CA PHE A 47 -3.15 -8.53 -18.86
C PHE A 47 -2.88 -8.60 -17.34
N VAL A 48 -1.89 -7.84 -16.84
CA VAL A 48 -1.52 -7.85 -15.41
C VAL A 48 -2.68 -7.47 -14.48
N ARG A 49 -3.52 -6.51 -14.89
CA ARG A 49 -4.68 -6.12 -14.06
C ARG A 49 -5.78 -7.17 -14.03
N ASN A 50 -5.96 -7.92 -15.11
CA ASN A 50 -7.02 -8.93 -15.19
C ASN A 50 -6.56 -10.29 -14.66
N ILE A 51 -5.28 -10.65 -14.79
CA ILE A 51 -4.75 -11.93 -14.27
C ILE A 51 -4.95 -12.04 -12.76
N GLN A 52 -4.75 -10.93 -12.02
CA GLN A 52 -5.00 -10.84 -10.58
C GLN A 52 -6.48 -10.98 -10.24
N LYS A 53 -7.36 -10.34 -11.02
CA LYS A 53 -8.81 -10.33 -10.78
C LYS A 53 -9.48 -11.66 -11.12
N LEU A 54 -8.87 -12.44 -12.00
CA LEU A 54 -9.37 -13.74 -12.43
C LEU A 54 -8.81 -14.88 -11.58
N GLU A 55 -7.94 -14.58 -10.60
CA GLU A 55 -7.35 -15.57 -9.68
C GLU A 55 -6.65 -16.74 -10.41
N ILE A 56 -6.16 -16.49 -11.62
CA ILE A 56 -5.52 -17.52 -12.47
C ILE A 56 -4.15 -17.89 -11.92
N ILE A 57 -3.44 -16.91 -11.35
CA ILE A 57 -2.18 -17.10 -10.66
C ILE A 57 -2.37 -16.64 -9.22
N ALA A 58 -1.89 -17.46 -8.27
CA ALA A 58 -1.77 -17.07 -6.88
C ALA A 58 -0.77 -15.92 -6.78
N VAL A 59 -1.28 -14.70 -6.85
CA VAL A 59 -0.48 -13.53 -6.52
C VAL A 59 -0.52 -13.46 -5.01
N ASN A 60 0.64 -13.62 -4.36
CA ASN A 60 0.82 -13.35 -2.94
C ASN A 60 0.38 -11.91 -2.69
N SER A 61 -0.90 -11.74 -2.41
CA SER A 61 -1.51 -10.48 -2.11
C SER A 61 -0.87 -10.03 -0.81
N LYS A 62 0.01 -9.03 -0.88
CA LYS A 62 0.49 -8.34 0.33
C LYS A 62 -0.66 -7.69 1.13
N ASN A 63 -1.90 -7.77 0.63
CA ASN A 63 -3.12 -7.29 1.26
C ASN A 63 -3.95 -8.39 1.92
N GLU A 64 -3.49 -9.65 1.96
CA GLU A 64 -3.93 -10.51 3.06
C GLU A 64 -3.39 -9.89 4.34
N LYS A 65 -4.22 -9.06 4.98
CA LYS A 65 -4.11 -8.84 6.41
C LYS A 65 -4.16 -10.25 7.00
N ALA A 66 -2.99 -10.82 7.27
CA ALA A 66 -2.89 -11.93 8.18
C ALA A 66 -3.62 -11.48 9.43
N GLU A 67 -4.79 -12.05 9.69
CA GLU A 67 -5.46 -11.91 10.97
C GLU A 67 -4.47 -12.50 11.98
N LYS A 68 -3.68 -11.63 12.59
CA LYS A 68 -2.84 -12.00 13.72
C LYS A 68 -3.85 -12.38 14.82
N PRO A 69 -3.95 -13.64 15.25
CA PRO A 69 -4.89 -14.04 16.30
C PRO A 69 -4.56 -13.35 17.64
N ASN A 70 -3.39 -12.73 17.76
CA ASN A 70 -2.93 -12.00 18.94
C ASN A 70 -2.64 -10.52 18.61
N SER A 71 -3.57 -9.82 17.96
CA SER A 71 -3.51 -8.36 17.89
C SER A 71 -3.73 -7.79 19.29
N THR A 72 -2.64 -7.37 19.95
CA THR A 72 -2.62 -6.61 21.22
C THR A 72 -3.12 -5.17 21.02
N THR A 73 -4.27 -5.01 20.35
CA THR A 73 -4.89 -3.71 20.05
C THR A 73 -5.61 -3.07 21.23
N LYS A 74 -5.29 -3.45 22.47
CA LYS A 74 -5.78 -2.79 23.70
C LYS A 74 -4.77 -2.90 24.86
N GLU A 75 -3.52 -2.54 24.62
CA GLU A 75 -2.59 -2.23 25.70
C GLU A 75 -2.17 -0.77 25.49
N ASN A 76 -2.62 0.11 26.38
CA ASN A 76 -2.20 1.51 26.40
C ASN A 76 -0.67 1.53 26.56
N PHE A 77 0.07 1.82 25.49
CA PHE A 77 1.51 2.09 25.60
C PHE A 77 1.73 3.47 26.20
N VAL A 78 1.35 3.64 27.47
CA VAL A 78 2.00 4.58 28.37
C VAL A 78 3.07 3.76 29.08
N ASN A 79 4.26 3.71 28.49
CA ASN A 79 5.43 3.13 29.13
C ASN A 79 5.98 4.12 30.16
N GLU A 80 5.19 4.45 31.19
CA GLU A 80 5.68 5.10 32.41
C GLU A 80 6.42 4.04 33.23
N LYS A 81 7.67 3.74 32.84
CA LYS A 81 8.76 3.12 33.64
C LYS A 81 9.79 2.48 32.70
N THR A 82 10.53 3.29 31.97
CA THR A 82 11.92 2.98 31.56
C THR A 82 12.60 4.31 31.26
N GLN A 83 12.72 5.12 32.31
CA GLN A 83 13.65 6.23 32.36
C GLN A 83 15.00 5.62 32.77
N ALA A 84 16.04 5.91 31.99
CA ALA A 84 17.43 5.45 32.06
C ALA A 84 17.79 4.36 31.04
N GLU A 85 18.94 4.53 30.39
CA GLU A 85 19.60 3.65 29.41
C GLU A 85 19.35 3.86 27.91
N ASN A 86 18.93 5.05 27.47
CA ASN A 86 19.15 5.46 26.07
C ASN A 86 19.51 6.96 25.92
N SER A 87 20.15 7.56 26.93
CA SER A 87 20.42 9.00 26.95
C SER A 87 21.61 9.47 26.11
N ASP A 88 22.46 8.58 25.58
CA ASP A 88 23.79 9.04 25.14
C ASP A 88 24.03 9.05 23.63
N LYS A 89 23.02 8.71 22.79
CA LYS A 89 23.20 8.67 21.33
C LYS A 89 22.04 9.23 20.49
N LEU A 90 21.10 9.95 21.09
CA LEU A 90 20.07 10.66 20.34
C LEU A 90 20.63 11.99 19.82
N SER A 91 21.23 11.89 18.64
CA SER A 91 21.72 12.98 17.79
C SER A 91 20.86 14.26 17.89
N SER A 92 21.52 15.42 17.92
CA SER A 92 20.99 16.80 17.95
C SER A 92 19.70 17.07 17.15
N ASN A 93 19.40 16.29 16.11
CA ASN A 93 18.16 16.40 15.34
C ASN A 93 16.92 15.93 16.09
N ALA A 94 17.03 14.90 16.94
CA ALA A 94 15.91 14.40 17.74
C ALA A 94 15.46 15.45 18.77
N GLU A 95 16.42 16.08 19.45
CA GLU A 95 16.20 17.18 20.39
C GLU A 95 15.58 18.40 19.69
N LYS A 96 16.13 18.81 18.54
CA LYS A 96 15.57 19.91 17.74
C LYS A 96 14.15 19.64 17.26
N ASN A 97 13.84 18.40 16.89
CA ASN A 97 12.49 18.02 16.45
C ASN A 97 11.52 18.00 17.62
N LEU A 98 11.94 17.50 18.79
CA LEU A 98 11.13 17.53 20.01
C LEU A 98 10.84 18.97 20.43
N GLU A 99 11.83 19.85 20.41
CA GLU A 99 11.66 21.26 20.72
C GLU A 99 10.68 21.97 19.76
N LYS A 100 10.75 21.66 18.46
CA LYS A 100 9.77 22.14 17.47
C LYS A 100 8.37 21.61 17.73
N LEU A 101 8.24 20.35 18.14
CA LEU A 101 6.96 19.73 18.49
C LEU A 101 6.35 20.35 19.75
N THR A 102 7.14 20.59 20.79
CA THR A 102 6.68 21.17 22.06
C THR A 102 6.41 22.67 21.96
N LYS A 103 7.16 23.41 21.12
CA LYS A 103 6.99 24.86 20.92
C LYS A 103 6.07 25.21 19.74
N ARG A 104 5.31 24.25 19.22
CA ARG A 104 4.31 24.52 18.17
C ARG A 104 3.31 25.54 18.69
N LYS A 105 3.20 26.67 17.99
CA LYS A 105 2.13 27.64 18.26
C LYS A 105 0.79 26.89 18.20
N PRO A 106 -0.16 27.19 19.10
CA PRO A 106 -1.50 26.63 18.98
C PRO A 106 -2.03 26.91 17.58
N GLY A 107 -2.73 25.94 17.00
CA GLY A 107 -3.46 26.16 15.75
C GLY A 107 -4.38 27.37 15.91
N PHE A 108 -4.61 28.11 14.81
CA PHE A 108 -5.50 29.27 14.84
C PHE A 108 -6.83 28.89 15.49
N SER A 109 -7.10 29.47 16.66
CA SER A 109 -8.37 29.33 17.37
C SER A 109 -9.13 30.63 17.23
N TYR A 110 -10.30 30.57 16.61
CA TYR A 110 -11.21 31.70 16.53
C TYR A 110 -12.01 31.77 17.83
N ASP A 111 -11.84 32.86 18.58
CA ASP A 111 -12.66 33.14 19.76
C ASP A 111 -13.97 33.81 19.31
N HIS A 112 -15.08 33.09 19.43
CA HIS A 112 -16.40 33.60 19.08
C HIS A 112 -16.91 34.68 20.06
N SER A 113 -16.23 34.89 21.20
CA SER A 113 -16.60 35.89 22.22
C SER A 113 -16.11 37.31 21.89
N THR A 114 -15.06 37.44 21.07
CA THR A 114 -14.59 38.74 20.55
C THR A 114 -15.42 39.16 19.35
N LYS A 115 -16.74 39.37 19.56
CA LYS A 115 -17.57 40.08 18.57
C LYS A 115 -17.18 41.56 18.56
N GLY A 116 -16.18 41.90 17.74
CA GLY A 116 -16.03 43.23 17.16
C GLY A 116 -15.48 44.33 18.05
N LYS A 117 -14.54 44.05 18.98
CA LYS A 117 -13.84 45.13 19.71
C LYS A 117 -12.42 45.44 19.23
N ASP A 118 -11.78 44.55 18.48
CA ASP A 118 -10.37 44.71 18.09
C ASP A 118 -10.17 44.90 16.58
N PHE A 119 -11.21 45.31 15.85
CA PHE A 119 -11.08 45.83 14.48
C PHE A 119 -11.18 47.36 14.50
N ILE A 120 -10.12 48.03 14.99
CA ILE A 120 -9.83 49.47 14.76
C ILE A 120 -8.38 49.57 14.33
#